data_AF-A0A3B0S8S4-F1
#
_entry.id   AF-A0A3B0S8S4-F1
#
_cell.length_a   1.000
_cell.length_b   1.000
_cell.length_c   1.000
_cell.angle_alpha   90.00
_cell.angle_beta   90.00
_cell.angle_gamma   90.00
#
_symmetry.space_group_name_H-M   'P 1'
#
loop_
_entity.id
_entity.type
_entity.pdbx_description
1 polymer ?
#
loop_
_entity_poly.entity_id
_entity_poly.type
_entity_poly.pdbx_seq_one_letter_code
_entity_poly.pdbx_strand_id
1 'polypeptide(L)'
;MTEQLKKNKWVNVVLFFSLALNFFIAGYLVSDTKMLSPLHKNKMIHKRPEVRIVDYFPKAKKQEFRQLMMEKREKLKSVKRNIFGNQREILSILSANEVDEQQLRQVFRKYQDNNEQLQTAINEIVIKMLMEMDYESRRHTLRKGKKAFNHRKKMEEKWMEHSANRERLNQAGDR
;
A
#
# COMPACT_ATOMS: atom_id res chain seq x y z
N MET A 1 3.99 -62.48 -21.95
CA MET A 1 4.65 -61.41 -21.14
C MET A 1 4.22 -59.98 -21.53
N THR A 2 3.09 -59.77 -22.23
CA THR A 2 2.70 -58.43 -22.74
C THR A 2 1.53 -57.77 -21.98
N GLU A 3 0.75 -58.53 -21.20
CA GLU A 3 -0.38 -57.96 -20.45
C GLU A 3 0.01 -57.30 -19.11
N GLN A 4 1.00 -57.85 -18.39
CA GLN A 4 1.44 -57.27 -17.11
C GLN A 4 2.08 -55.88 -17.28
N LEU A 5 2.80 -55.66 -18.39
CA LEU A 5 3.38 -54.35 -18.74
C LEU A 5 2.31 -53.28 -19.04
N LYS A 6 1.15 -53.67 -19.62
CA LYS A 6 0.01 -52.77 -19.83
C LYS A 6 -0.67 -52.40 -18.52
N LYS A 7 -0.85 -53.37 -17.59
CA LYS A 7 -1.40 -53.11 -16.25
C LYS A 7 -0.54 -52.14 -15.43
N ASN A 8 0.78 -52.31 -15.42
CA ASN A 8 1.68 -51.41 -14.69
C ASN A 8 1.70 -49.98 -15.24
N LYS A 9 1.58 -49.81 -16.57
CA LYS A 9 1.45 -48.47 -17.18
C LYS A 9 0.15 -47.78 -16.76
N TRP A 10 -0.96 -48.52 -16.69
CA TRP A 10 -2.25 -47.97 -16.26
C TRP A 10 -2.27 -47.58 -14.78
N VAL A 11 -1.65 -48.37 -13.91
CA VAL A 11 -1.52 -48.03 -12.49
C VAL A 11 -0.73 -46.72 -12.32
N ASN A 12 0.36 -46.52 -13.05
CA ASN A 12 1.14 -45.28 -13.01
C ASN A 12 0.35 -44.06 -13.52
N VAL A 13 -0.48 -44.23 -14.55
CA VAL A 13 -1.34 -43.15 -15.07
C VAL A 13 -2.38 -42.72 -14.03
N VAL A 14 -3.04 -43.68 -13.37
CA VAL A 14 -4.02 -43.39 -12.31
C VAL A 14 -3.36 -42.73 -11.11
N LEU A 15 -2.17 -43.18 -10.71
CA LEU A 15 -1.37 -42.57 -9.64
C LEU A 15 -0.98 -41.13 -9.96
N PHE A 16 -0.54 -40.86 -11.20
CA PHE A 16 -0.18 -39.52 -11.63
C PHE A 16 -1.39 -38.57 -11.64
N PHE A 17 -2.55 -39.04 -12.11
CA PHE A 17 -3.78 -38.26 -12.08
C PHE A 17 -4.27 -37.98 -10.66
N SER A 18 -4.17 -38.96 -9.75
CA SER A 18 -4.49 -38.76 -8.33
C SER A 18 -3.57 -37.73 -7.69
N LEU A 19 -2.27 -37.79 -7.99
CA LEU A 19 -1.30 -36.82 -7.49
C LEU A 19 -1.60 -35.41 -8.04
N ALA A 20 -1.80 -35.29 -9.35
CA ALA A 20 -2.09 -34.03 -10.02
C ALA A 20 -3.39 -33.39 -9.50
N LEU A 21 -4.43 -34.20 -9.26
CA LEU A 21 -5.69 -33.72 -8.70
C LEU A 21 -5.51 -33.21 -7.26
N ASN A 22 -4.73 -33.92 -6.44
CA ASN A 22 -4.40 -33.45 -5.08
C ASN A 22 -3.61 -32.14 -5.10
N PHE A 23 -2.62 -32.01 -5.99
CA PHE A 23 -1.89 -30.75 -6.17
C PHE A 23 -2.79 -29.63 -6.72
N PHE A 24 -3.75 -29.94 -7.58
CA PHE A 24 -4.71 -28.97 -8.09
C PHE A 24 -5.64 -28.46 -6.99
N ILE A 25 -6.15 -29.34 -6.12
CA ILE A 25 -7.01 -28.96 -4.98
C ILE A 25 -6.21 -28.15 -3.96
N ALA A 26 -5.00 -28.59 -3.61
CA ALA A 26 -4.13 -27.85 -2.69
C ALA A 26 -3.74 -26.49 -3.27
N GLY A 27 -3.38 -26.43 -4.55
CA GLY A 27 -3.08 -25.19 -5.27
C GLY A 27 -4.29 -24.25 -5.36
N TYR A 28 -5.48 -24.78 -5.60
CA TYR A 28 -6.72 -24.00 -5.64
C TYR A 28 -7.05 -23.40 -4.27
N LEU A 29 -6.94 -24.18 -3.19
CA LEU A 29 -7.13 -23.71 -1.81
C LEU A 29 -6.10 -22.65 -1.40
N VAL A 30 -4.83 -22.80 -1.83
CA VAL A 30 -3.79 -21.78 -1.61
C VAL A 30 -4.01 -20.54 -2.47
N SER A 31 -4.55 -20.70 -3.68
CA SER A 31 -4.87 -19.59 -4.60
C SER A 31 -6.10 -18.80 -4.19
N ASP A 32 -6.95 -19.33 -3.29
CA ASP A 32 -8.05 -18.57 -2.70
C ASP A 32 -7.48 -17.50 -1.76
N THR A 33 -7.07 -16.40 -2.37
CA THR A 33 -6.48 -15.17 -1.81
C THR A 33 -7.27 -14.59 -0.62
N LYS A 34 -8.48 -15.07 -0.34
CA LYS A 34 -9.26 -14.76 0.86
C LYS A 34 -8.56 -15.22 2.15
N MET A 35 -7.84 -16.33 2.14
CA MET A 35 -7.15 -16.84 3.34
C MET A 35 -5.86 -16.06 3.67
N LEU A 36 -5.24 -15.42 2.66
CA LEU A 36 -4.09 -14.50 2.81
C LEU A 36 -4.50 -13.02 2.99
N SER A 37 -5.80 -12.71 2.88
CA SER A 37 -6.36 -11.37 3.10
C SER A 37 -5.98 -10.73 4.46
N PRO A 38 -5.96 -11.44 5.60
CA PRO A 38 -5.56 -10.82 6.87
C PRO A 38 -4.07 -10.44 6.92
N LEU A 39 -3.19 -11.17 6.22
CA LEU A 39 -1.77 -10.82 6.13
C LEU A 39 -1.52 -9.59 5.23
N HIS A 40 -2.34 -9.38 4.20
CA HIS A 40 -2.27 -8.17 3.37
C HIS A 40 -2.88 -6.92 4.01
N LYS A 41 -3.78 -7.05 5.00
CA LYS A 41 -4.35 -5.91 5.73
C LYS A 41 -3.33 -5.15 6.58
N ASN A 42 -2.21 -5.78 6.94
CA ASN A 42 -1.13 -5.19 7.72
C ASN A 42 0.01 -4.60 6.88
N LYS A 43 -0.13 -4.46 5.56
CA LYS A 43 0.69 -3.48 4.86
C LYS A 43 0.30 -2.14 5.46
N MET A 44 1.18 -1.57 6.28
CA MET A 44 1.19 -0.15 6.61
C MET A 44 1.36 0.60 5.29
N ILE A 45 0.29 0.65 4.49
CA ILE A 45 0.17 1.58 3.38
C ILE A 45 0.31 2.90 4.10
N HIS A 46 1.47 3.53 3.95
CA HIS A 46 1.77 4.84 4.49
C HIS A 46 0.69 5.74 3.90
N LYS A 47 -0.40 5.94 4.66
CA LYS A 47 -1.53 6.72 4.20
C LYS A 47 -0.96 8.10 3.91
N ARG A 48 -1.25 8.57 2.70
CA ARG A 48 -0.86 9.90 2.26
C ARG A 48 -1.22 10.91 3.35
N PRO A 49 -0.31 11.82 3.72
CA PRO A 49 -0.54 12.83 4.75
C PRO A 49 -1.88 13.56 4.56
N GLU A 50 -2.22 13.90 3.32
CA GLU A 50 -3.47 14.60 2.96
C GLU A 50 -4.74 13.88 3.47
N VAL A 51 -4.78 12.55 3.39
CA VAL A 51 -5.96 11.75 3.74
C VAL A 51 -5.99 11.42 5.24
N ARG A 52 -4.87 11.60 5.94
CA ARG A 52 -4.72 11.20 7.34
C ARG A 52 -5.63 11.98 8.28
N ILE A 53 -5.97 13.23 7.95
CA ILE A 53 -6.87 14.04 8.77
C ILE A 53 -8.29 13.45 8.82
N VAL A 54 -8.73 12.81 7.74
CA VAL A 54 -10.06 12.18 7.63
C VAL A 54 -10.21 11.01 8.60
N ASP A 55 -9.11 10.34 8.97
CA ASP A 55 -9.14 9.28 9.98
C ASP A 55 -9.59 9.79 11.36
N TYR A 56 -9.59 11.11 11.59
CA TYR A 56 -10.05 11.72 12.84
C TYR A 56 -11.48 12.24 12.78
N PHE A 57 -12.10 12.27 11.59
CA PHE A 57 -13.47 12.75 11.41
C PHE A 57 -14.49 11.89 12.17
N PRO A 58 -15.68 12.44 12.48
CA PRO A 58 -16.84 11.65 12.91
C PRO A 58 -17.16 10.52 11.92
N LYS A 59 -17.77 9.43 12.40
CA LYS A 59 -18.06 8.25 11.57
C LYS A 59 -18.91 8.59 10.34
N ALA A 60 -19.93 9.44 10.50
CA ALA A 60 -20.79 9.89 9.40
C ALA A 60 -19.99 10.62 8.32
N LYS A 61 -19.18 11.62 8.70
CA LYS A 61 -18.31 12.36 7.77
C LYS A 61 -17.27 11.44 7.11
N LYS A 62 -16.77 10.41 7.78
CA LYS A 62 -15.89 9.41 7.12
C LYS A 62 -16.58 8.64 6.00
N GLN A 63 -17.86 8.29 6.17
CA GLN A 63 -18.63 7.60 5.13
C GLN A 63 -18.88 8.54 3.95
N GLU A 64 -19.25 9.77 4.22
CA GLU A 64 -19.42 10.82 3.21
C GLU A 64 -18.12 11.07 2.42
N PHE A 65 -16.97 11.15 3.09
CA PHE A 65 -15.67 11.26 2.41
C PHE A 65 -15.44 10.09 1.44
N ARG A 66 -15.76 8.86 1.87
CA ARG A 66 -15.60 7.67 1.01
C ARG A 66 -16.52 7.75 -0.21
N GLN A 67 -17.75 8.22 -0.04
CA GLN A 67 -18.69 8.41 -1.15
C GLN A 67 -18.17 9.47 -2.13
N LEU A 68 -17.73 10.64 -1.65
CA LEU A 68 -17.15 11.69 -2.48
C LEU A 68 -15.89 11.23 -3.23
N MET A 69 -15.05 10.42 -2.58
CA MET A 69 -13.89 9.80 -3.23
C MET A 69 -14.26 8.76 -4.28
N MET A 70 -15.39 8.04 -4.09
CA MET A 70 -15.92 7.11 -5.09
C MET A 70 -16.52 7.84 -6.28
N GLU A 71 -17.23 8.94 -6.05
CA GLU A 71 -17.78 9.79 -7.11
C GLU A 71 -16.66 10.39 -7.97
N LYS A 72 -15.61 10.93 -7.33
CA LYS A 72 -14.44 11.47 -8.04
C LYS A 72 -13.44 10.39 -8.50
N ARG A 73 -13.78 9.10 -8.36
CA ARG A 73 -12.85 7.99 -8.60
C ARG A 73 -12.25 8.02 -10.00
N GLU A 74 -13.06 8.20 -11.04
CA GLU A 74 -12.55 8.16 -12.42
C GLU A 74 -11.59 9.32 -12.71
N LYS A 75 -11.90 10.53 -12.21
CA LYS A 75 -10.97 11.67 -12.29
C LYS A 75 -9.66 11.37 -11.56
N LEU A 76 -9.71 10.90 -10.32
CA LEU A 76 -8.51 10.60 -9.53
C LEU A 76 -7.72 9.40 -10.07
N LYS A 77 -8.39 8.45 -10.73
CA LYS A 77 -7.79 7.26 -11.35
C LYS A 77 -6.89 7.64 -12.52
N SER A 78 -7.28 8.61 -13.33
CA SER A 78 -6.43 9.13 -14.41
C SER A 78 -5.12 9.70 -13.87
N VAL A 79 -5.19 10.58 -12.87
CA VAL A 79 -4.01 11.19 -12.23
C VAL A 79 -3.13 10.12 -11.58
N LYS A 80 -3.73 9.14 -10.88
CA LYS A 80 -2.98 8.01 -10.31
C LYS A 80 -2.26 7.19 -11.38
N ARG A 81 -2.90 6.91 -12.52
CA ARG A 81 -2.27 6.20 -13.64
C ARG A 81 -1.07 6.96 -14.16
N ASN A 82 -1.16 8.29 -14.28
CA ASN A 82 -0.02 9.12 -14.70
C ASN A 82 1.13 9.06 -13.69
N ILE A 83 0.83 9.11 -12.38
CA ILE A 83 1.85 8.97 -11.32
C ILE A 83 2.58 7.63 -11.45
N PHE A 84 1.84 6.52 -11.60
CA PHE A 84 2.45 5.20 -11.79
C PHE A 84 3.23 5.08 -13.10
N GLY A 85 2.74 5.72 -14.17
CA GLY A 85 3.45 5.81 -15.44
C GLY A 85 4.80 6.51 -15.28
N ASN A 86 4.81 7.68 -14.63
CA ASN A 86 6.04 8.42 -14.37
C ASN A 86 7.01 7.66 -13.46
N GLN A 87 6.52 6.93 -12.45
CA GLN A 87 7.37 6.06 -11.63
C GLN A 87 8.03 4.96 -12.45
N ARG A 88 7.28 4.32 -13.36
CA ARG A 88 7.82 3.31 -14.26
C ARG A 88 8.86 3.91 -15.21
N GLU A 89 8.61 5.11 -15.71
CA GLU A 89 9.54 5.83 -16.58
C GLU A 89 10.84 6.21 -15.84
N ILE A 90 10.74 6.71 -14.59
CA ILE A 90 11.91 6.96 -13.72
C ILE A 90 12.73 5.67 -13.55
N LEU A 91 12.08 4.56 -13.20
CA LEU A 91 12.77 3.27 -13.05
C LEU A 91 13.42 2.80 -14.35
N SER A 92 12.76 3.03 -15.49
CA SER A 92 13.30 2.71 -16.80
C SER A 92 14.58 3.50 -17.10
N ILE A 93 14.58 4.82 -16.84
CA ILE A 93 15.75 5.69 -17.05
C ILE A 93 16.90 5.28 -16.13
N LEU A 94 16.60 4.99 -14.86
CA LEU A 94 17.61 4.53 -13.89
C LEU A 94 18.17 3.14 -14.20
N SER A 95 17.46 2.32 -14.97
CA SER A 95 17.91 0.99 -15.39
C SER A 95 18.74 0.98 -16.67
N ALA A 96 18.87 2.12 -17.35
CA ALA A 96 19.68 2.25 -18.55
C ALA A 96 21.18 2.20 -18.21
N ASN A 97 22.00 1.80 -19.19
CA ASN A 97 23.47 1.75 -19.04
C ASN A 97 24.06 3.14 -18.73
N GLU A 98 23.46 4.19 -19.29
CA GLU A 98 23.80 5.58 -19.02
C GLU A 98 22.52 6.33 -18.62
N VAL A 99 22.61 7.10 -17.54
CA VAL A 99 21.48 7.86 -17.01
C VAL A 99 21.49 9.26 -17.64
N ASP A 100 20.48 9.55 -18.47
CA ASP A 100 20.24 10.91 -18.96
C ASP A 100 19.62 11.77 -17.85
N GLU A 101 20.42 12.69 -17.31
CA GLU A 101 20.01 13.62 -16.26
C GLU A 101 18.85 14.53 -16.69
N GLN A 102 18.86 15.03 -17.93
CA GLN A 102 17.82 15.93 -18.42
C GLN A 102 16.48 15.20 -18.54
N GLN A 103 16.51 14.00 -19.10
CA GLN A 103 15.33 13.15 -19.20
C GLN A 103 14.78 12.82 -17.80
N LEU A 104 15.66 12.41 -16.88
CA LEU A 104 15.27 12.09 -15.51
C LEU A 104 14.63 13.30 -14.79
N ARG A 105 15.21 14.50 -14.93
CA ARG A 105 14.65 15.75 -14.36
C ARG A 105 13.27 16.06 -14.93
N GLN A 106 13.05 15.85 -16.23
CA GLN A 106 11.75 16.08 -16.85
C GLN A 106 10.69 15.13 -16.29
N VAL A 107 11.00 13.84 -16.13
CA VAL A 107 10.06 12.86 -15.59
C VAL A 107 9.76 13.13 -14.10
N PHE A 108 10.78 13.54 -13.33
CA PHE A 108 10.56 13.97 -11.95
C PHE A 108 9.62 15.17 -11.84
N ARG A 109 9.75 16.17 -12.73
CA ARG A 109 8.81 17.31 -12.77
C ARG A 109 7.39 16.84 -13.07
N LYS A 110 7.19 16.03 -14.11
CA LYS A 110 5.87 15.45 -14.42
C LYS A 110 5.30 14.67 -13.23
N TYR A 111 6.14 13.90 -12.52
CA TYR A 111 5.74 13.16 -11.33
C TYR A 111 5.28 14.10 -10.20
N GLN A 112 6.03 15.16 -9.94
CA GLN A 112 5.68 16.18 -8.96
C GLN A 112 4.36 16.86 -9.31
N ASP A 113 4.20 17.33 -10.54
CA ASP A 113 2.98 18.03 -11.01
C ASP A 113 1.74 17.14 -10.85
N ASN A 114 1.82 15.88 -11.27
CA ASN A 114 0.70 14.94 -11.11
C ASN A 114 0.40 14.65 -9.63
N ASN A 115 1.43 14.59 -8.78
CA ASN A 115 1.24 14.36 -7.36
C ASN A 115 0.61 15.58 -6.66
N GLU A 116 1.00 16.79 -7.05
CA GLU A 116 0.41 18.04 -6.58
C GLU A 116 -1.06 18.14 -7.01
N GLN A 117 -1.38 17.85 -8.27
CA GLN A 117 -2.77 17.80 -8.75
C GLN A 117 -3.63 16.83 -7.94
N LEU A 118 -3.11 15.64 -7.64
CA LEU A 118 -3.80 14.65 -6.81
C LEU A 118 -4.02 15.16 -5.38
N GLN A 119 -2.99 15.75 -4.78
CA GLN A 119 -3.04 16.32 -3.44
C GLN A 119 -4.04 17.47 -3.35
N THR A 120 -4.01 18.42 -4.29
CA THR A 120 -4.94 19.55 -4.38
C THR A 120 -6.38 19.07 -4.48
N ALA A 121 -6.66 18.11 -5.37
CA ALA A 121 -8.00 17.56 -5.52
C ALA A 121 -8.53 16.89 -4.23
N ILE A 122 -7.67 16.22 -3.46
CA ILE A 122 -8.03 15.63 -2.17
C ILE A 122 -8.25 16.73 -1.12
N ASN A 123 -7.36 17.72 -1.06
CA ASN A 123 -7.44 18.84 -0.11
C ASN A 123 -8.74 19.62 -0.28
N GLU A 124 -9.17 19.89 -1.52
CA GLU A 124 -10.45 20.54 -1.80
C GLU A 124 -11.64 19.78 -1.19
N ILE A 125 -11.65 18.44 -1.31
CA ILE A 125 -12.70 17.60 -0.72
C ILE A 125 -12.67 17.74 0.81
N VAL A 126 -11.48 17.63 1.41
CA VAL A 126 -11.31 17.72 2.85
C VAL A 126 -11.73 19.10 3.38
N ILE A 127 -11.35 20.18 2.69
CA ILE A 127 -11.72 21.55 3.04
C ILE A 127 -13.23 21.70 2.99
N LYS A 128 -13.89 21.27 1.89
CA LYS A 128 -15.34 21.32 1.77
C LYS A 128 -16.03 20.62 2.95
N MET A 129 -15.59 19.41 3.27
CA MET A 129 -16.14 18.66 4.39
C MET A 129 -15.92 19.34 5.75
N LEU A 130 -14.75 19.95 5.97
CA LEU A 130 -14.48 20.69 7.19
C LEU A 130 -15.36 21.95 7.30
N MET A 131 -15.64 22.63 6.19
CA MET A 131 -16.51 23.80 6.17
C MET A 131 -17.96 23.46 6.48
N GLU A 132 -18.41 22.26 6.09
CA GLU A 132 -19.75 21.74 6.41
C GLU A 132 -19.87 21.17 7.83
N MET A 133 -18.76 21.03 8.56
CA MET A 133 -18.78 20.54 9.93
C MET A 133 -19.04 21.68 10.93
N ASP A 134 -19.88 21.38 11.91
CA ASP A 134 -20.07 22.24 13.07
C ASP A 134 -18.75 22.40 13.87
N TYR A 135 -18.70 23.46 14.67
CA TYR A 135 -17.51 23.83 15.42
C TYR A 135 -17.03 22.70 16.36
N GLU A 136 -17.95 22.03 17.06
CA GLU A 136 -17.59 20.98 18.01
C GLU A 136 -17.04 19.74 17.30
N SER A 137 -17.60 19.32 16.16
CA SER A 137 -17.03 18.22 15.39
C SER A 137 -15.64 18.55 14.84
N ARG A 138 -15.39 19.79 14.40
CA ARG A 138 -14.05 20.24 13.98
C ARG A 138 -13.06 20.20 15.15
N ARG A 139 -13.46 20.72 16.31
CA ARG A 139 -12.64 20.72 17.53
C ARG A 139 -12.31 19.30 18.00
N HIS A 140 -13.28 18.39 17.97
CA HIS A 140 -13.08 16.99 18.30
C HIS A 140 -12.09 16.30 17.36
N THR A 141 -12.22 16.56 16.06
CA THR A 141 -11.31 16.07 15.02
C THR A 141 -9.88 16.53 15.29
N LEU A 142 -9.68 17.82 15.57
CA LEU A 142 -8.37 18.38 15.91
C LEU A 142 -7.77 17.76 17.17
N ARG A 143 -8.57 17.58 18.23
CA ARG A 143 -8.13 16.93 19.47
C ARG A 143 -7.64 15.51 19.23
N LYS A 144 -8.38 14.71 18.46
CA LYS A 144 -7.97 13.35 18.08
C LYS A 144 -6.71 13.35 17.23
N GLY A 145 -6.61 14.25 16.25
CA GLY A 145 -5.44 14.41 15.41
C GLY A 145 -4.19 14.75 16.22
N LYS A 146 -4.28 15.71 17.14
CA LYS A 146 -3.17 16.11 18.04
C LYS A 146 -2.72 14.96 18.94
N LYS A 147 -3.67 14.23 19.53
CA LYS A 147 -3.35 13.05 20.36
C LYS A 147 -2.59 11.99 19.55
N ALA A 148 -3.04 11.70 18.33
CA ALA A 148 -2.39 10.73 17.46
C ALA A 148 -1.00 11.20 16.99
N PHE A 149 -0.83 12.49 16.68
CA PHE A 149 0.47 13.07 16.35
C PHE A 149 1.46 12.93 17.50
N ASN A 150 1.09 13.35 18.71
CA ASN A 150 1.94 13.24 19.89
C ASN A 150 2.31 11.80 20.21
N HIS A 151 1.37 10.87 20.04
CA HIS A 151 1.64 9.45 20.23
C HIS A 151 2.68 8.93 19.24
N ARG A 152 2.57 9.28 17.94
CA ARG A 152 3.56 8.90 16.93
C ARG A 152 4.93 9.49 17.24
N LYS A 153 4.99 10.78 17.58
CA LYS A 153 6.24 11.45 17.97
C LYS A 153 6.94 10.72 19.12
N LYS A 154 6.18 10.35 20.17
CA LYS A 154 6.72 9.58 21.29
C LYS A 154 7.23 8.20 20.89
N MET A 155 6.57 7.53 19.94
CA MET A 155 7.03 6.23 19.45
C MET A 155 8.29 6.34 18.60
N GLU A 156 8.40 7.41 17.80
CA GLU A 156 9.59 7.73 17.01
C GLU A 156 10.79 8.02 17.92
N GLU A 157 10.62 8.86 18.94
CA GLU A 157 11.65 9.13 19.96
C GLU A 157 12.15 7.85 20.63
N LYS A 158 11.23 6.98 21.08
CA LYS A 158 11.59 5.67 21.66
C LYS A 158 12.33 4.77 20.69
N TRP A 159 11.91 4.75 19.43
CA TRP A 159 12.53 3.92 18.41
C TRP A 159 13.97 4.38 18.13
N MET A 160 14.19 5.70 18.05
CA MET A 160 15.52 6.28 17.90
C MET A 160 16.42 5.97 19.11
N GLU A 161 15.89 6.06 20.33
CA GLU A 161 16.61 5.70 21.56
C GLU A 161 17.01 4.22 21.58
N HIS A 162 16.09 3.32 21.22
CA HIS A 162 16.37 1.88 21.13
C HIS A 162 17.41 1.56 20.05
N SER A 163 17.33 2.20 18.88
CA SER A 163 18.30 2.01 17.80
C SER A 163 19.70 2.48 18.22
N ALA A 164 19.80 3.65 18.84
CA ALA A 164 21.06 4.18 19.34
C ALA A 164 21.68 3.30 20.44
N ASN A 165 20.86 2.76 21.36
CA ASN A 165 21.34 1.83 22.38
C ASN A 165 21.81 0.50 21.79
N ARG A 166 21.14 -0.01 20.73
CA ARG A 166 21.55 -1.23 20.05
C ARG A 166 22.90 -1.05 19.34
N GLU A 167 23.13 0.09 18.70
CA GLU A 167 24.42 0.43 18.09
C GLU A 167 25.56 0.50 19.13
N ARG A 168 25.31 1.11 20.30
CA ARG A 168 26.28 1.17 21.40
C ARG A 168 26.65 -0.20 21.95
N LEU A 169 25.66 -1.10 22.10
CA LEU A 169 25.90 -2.47 22.58
C LEU A 169 26.72 -3.28 21.57
N ASN A 170 26.45 -3.12 20.27
CA ASN A 170 27.24 -3.77 19.23
C ASN A 170 28.70 -3.29 19.22
N GLN A 171 28.94 -1.98 19.38
CA GLN A 171 30.31 -1.43 19.46
C GLN A 171 31.09 -1.83 20.71
N ALA A 172 30.39 -2.21 21.79
CA ALA A 172 31.02 -2.66 23.03
C ALA A 172 31.34 -4.17 23.04
N GLY A 173 30.68 -4.97 22.19
CA GLY A 173 30.94 -6.41 22.06
C GLY A 173 32.10 -6.77 21.12
N ASP A 174 32.56 -5.82 20.30
CA ASP A 174 33.67 -5.98 19.36
C ASP A 174 35.04 -5.54 19.95
N ARG A 175 35.13 -5.28 21.26
CA ARG A 175 36.35 -4.91 21.98
C ARG A 175 36.71 -5.97 23.02
#